data_AF-A0A1Y3BJH0-F1
#
_entry.id   AF-A0A1Y3BJH0-F1
#
_cell.length_a   1.000
_cell.length_b   1.000
_cell.length_c   1.000
_cell.angle_alpha   90.00
_cell.angle_beta   90.00
_cell.angle_gamma   90.00
#
_symmetry.space_group_name_H-M   'P 1'
#
loop_
_entity.id
_entity.type
_entity.pdbx_description
1 polymer ?
#
loop_
_entity_poly.entity_id
_entity_poly.type
_entity_poly.pdbx_seq_one_letter_code
_entity_poly.pdbx_strand_id
1 'polypeptide(L)'
;MNVQKNRDYRILIEQNSSSEKFFLLRFPQLQQRLVRIDHHDVTSAETVIKLVKGKHVLITDRWRGFVIKRNYPKLDIHISNEGFGQTFGFLAIRKDLHYPARRMLVKMYSKIFQTGITERKLIEKTFNETNELMNAATDQEFIDADNEDDEVYINNRLISLVYIHILGLTLSLIVFIAEFFYSFFFVFKYK
;
A
#
# COMPACT_ATOMS: atom_id res chain seq x y z
N MET A 1 -20.62 18.34 -13.35
CA MET A 1 -19.60 18.21 -12.29
C MET A 1 -19.25 16.73 -12.20
N ASN A 2 -18.20 16.30 -12.90
CA ASN A 2 -17.82 14.88 -12.94
C ASN A 2 -17.08 14.54 -11.65
N VAL A 3 -17.77 13.86 -10.74
CA VAL A 3 -17.15 13.25 -9.56
C VAL A 3 -16.12 12.24 -10.06
N GLN A 4 -14.86 12.49 -9.73
CA GLN A 4 -13.74 11.60 -10.00
C GLN A 4 -14.15 10.14 -9.75
N LYS A 5 -13.85 9.25 -10.70
CA LYS A 5 -13.87 7.79 -10.49
C LYS A 5 -13.20 7.50 -9.15
N ASN A 6 -13.99 7.25 -8.12
CA ASN A 6 -13.51 6.84 -6.80
C ASN A 6 -12.80 5.51 -7.06
N ARG A 7 -11.46 5.53 -7.10
CA ARG A 7 -10.66 4.32 -7.22
C ARG A 7 -10.81 3.62 -5.87
N ASP A 8 -11.90 2.86 -5.70
CA ASP A 8 -12.23 2.20 -4.43
C ASP A 8 -11.12 1.22 -4.09
N TYR A 9 -10.25 1.65 -3.18
CA TYR A 9 -9.27 0.79 -2.58
C TYR A 9 -9.93 -0.04 -1.48
N ARG A 10 -9.41 -1.24 -1.29
CA ARG A 10 -9.85 -2.19 -0.27
C ARG A 10 -8.80 -2.27 0.82
N ILE A 11 -9.25 -2.36 2.06
CA ILE A 11 -8.35 -2.40 3.22
C ILE A 11 -8.33 -3.84 3.72
N LEU A 12 -7.20 -4.52 3.53
CA LEU A 12 -6.96 -5.84 4.12
C LEU A 12 -6.65 -5.67 5.61
N ILE A 13 -7.33 -6.43 6.46
CA ILE A 13 -7.09 -6.40 7.91
C ILE A 13 -7.30 -7.78 8.52
N GLU A 14 -6.43 -8.15 9.46
CA GLU A 14 -6.57 -9.42 10.19
C GLU A 14 -7.84 -9.39 11.04
N GLN A 15 -8.71 -10.38 10.84
CA GLN A 15 -9.94 -10.49 11.62
C GLN A 15 -9.67 -10.79 13.10
N ASN A 16 -10.51 -10.24 13.97
CA ASN A 16 -10.43 -10.38 15.42
C ASN A 16 -9.11 -9.86 16.04
N SER A 17 -8.30 -9.13 15.29
CA SER A 17 -7.03 -8.57 15.76
C SER A 17 -7.22 -7.29 16.58
N SER A 18 -6.21 -6.92 17.35
CA SER A 18 -6.15 -5.59 17.99
C SER A 18 -6.13 -4.49 16.93
N SER A 19 -5.40 -4.69 15.83
CA SER A 19 -5.34 -3.78 14.68
C SER A 19 -6.73 -3.48 14.11
N GLU A 20 -7.57 -4.51 13.91
CA GLU A 20 -8.94 -4.35 13.44
C GLU A 20 -9.79 -3.52 14.41
N LYS A 21 -9.77 -3.87 15.70
CA LYS A 21 -10.55 -3.18 16.72
C LYS A 21 -10.17 -1.70 16.81
N PHE A 22 -8.88 -1.39 16.85
CA PHE A 22 -8.38 -0.01 16.88
C PHE A 22 -8.72 0.75 15.60
N PHE A 23 -8.58 0.10 14.44
CA PHE A 23 -8.89 0.72 13.15
C PHE A 23 -10.38 1.08 13.04
N LEU A 24 -11.27 0.15 13.36
CA LEU A 24 -12.72 0.35 13.32
C LEU A 24 -13.21 1.39 14.33
N LEU A 25 -12.60 1.44 15.52
CA LEU A 25 -12.91 2.48 16.52
C LEU A 25 -12.60 3.88 15.98
N ARG A 26 -11.48 4.03 15.27
CA ARG A 26 -11.01 5.33 14.78
C ARG A 26 -11.62 5.74 13.43
N PHE A 27 -11.93 4.76 12.59
CA PHE A 27 -12.43 4.98 11.22
C PHE A 27 -13.66 4.11 10.91
N PRO A 28 -14.77 4.26 11.65
CA PRO A 28 -15.97 3.46 11.44
C PRO A 28 -16.55 3.59 10.02
N GLN A 29 -16.41 4.76 9.39
CA GLN A 29 -16.87 5.03 8.03
C GLN A 29 -16.17 4.18 6.96
N LEU A 30 -14.99 3.60 7.26
CA LEU A 30 -14.23 2.77 6.34
C LEU A 30 -14.59 1.29 6.43
N GLN A 31 -15.53 0.90 7.29
CA GLN A 31 -15.91 -0.49 7.51
C GLN A 31 -16.32 -1.22 6.22
N GLN A 32 -17.05 -0.54 5.33
CA GLN A 32 -17.50 -1.08 4.04
C GLN A 32 -16.36 -1.37 3.06
N ARG A 33 -15.16 -0.83 3.29
CA ARG A 33 -13.96 -1.05 2.47
C ARG A 33 -13.07 -2.16 3.00
N LEU A 34 -13.38 -2.71 4.18
CA LEU A 34 -12.57 -3.75 4.80
C LEU A 34 -12.78 -5.09 4.13
N VAL A 35 -11.67 -5.78 3.90
CA VAL A 35 -11.60 -7.19 3.57
C VAL A 35 -10.88 -7.85 4.73
N ARG A 36 -11.63 -8.66 5.47
CA ARG A 36 -11.11 -9.40 6.61
C ARG A 36 -10.35 -10.62 6.09
N ILE A 37 -9.13 -10.79 6.60
CA ILE A 37 -8.26 -11.92 6.25
C ILE A 37 -7.87 -12.69 7.51
N ASP A 38 -7.56 -13.97 7.36
CA ASP A 38 -7.12 -14.81 8.45
C ASP A 38 -5.69 -14.51 8.88
N HIS A 39 -5.37 -14.90 10.12
CA HIS A 39 -4.05 -14.70 10.73
C HIS A 39 -2.91 -15.28 9.89
N HIS A 40 -3.12 -16.47 9.33
CA HIS A 40 -2.14 -17.17 8.50
C HIS A 40 -1.96 -16.51 7.12
N ASP A 41 -2.97 -15.79 6.66
CA ASP A 41 -2.99 -15.19 5.33
C ASP A 41 -2.29 -13.83 5.30
N VAL A 42 -2.08 -13.17 6.45
CA VAL A 42 -1.48 -11.83 6.53
C VAL A 42 -0.12 -11.76 5.83
N THR A 43 0.71 -12.79 5.99
CA THR A 43 2.03 -12.88 5.36
C THR A 43 2.07 -13.84 4.17
N SER A 44 0.91 -14.32 3.72
CA SER A 44 0.83 -15.22 2.57
C SER A 44 1.16 -14.48 1.28
N ALA A 45 1.64 -15.24 0.30
CA ALA A 45 1.90 -14.70 -1.02
C ALA A 45 0.63 -14.18 -1.71
N GLU A 46 -0.53 -14.77 -1.48
CA GLU A 46 -1.80 -14.30 -2.05
C GLU A 46 -2.12 -12.88 -1.57
N THR A 47 -1.96 -12.60 -0.27
CA THR A 47 -2.13 -11.25 0.28
C THR A 47 -1.09 -10.28 -0.29
N VAL A 48 0.15 -10.72 -0.46
CA VAL A 48 1.22 -9.91 -1.03
C VAL A 48 0.95 -9.58 -2.51
N ILE A 49 0.47 -10.55 -3.30
CA ILE A 49 0.05 -10.32 -4.68
C ILE A 49 -1.11 -9.31 -4.73
N LYS A 50 -2.09 -9.41 -3.83
CA LYS A 50 -3.18 -8.43 -3.73
C LYS A 50 -2.69 -7.01 -3.42
N LEU A 51 -1.60 -6.87 -2.66
CA LEU A 51 -0.97 -5.58 -2.35
C LEU A 51 -0.23 -4.97 -3.53
N VAL A 52 0.41 -5.79 -4.35
CA VAL A 52 1.17 -5.33 -5.52
C VAL A 52 0.23 -5.04 -6.69
N LYS A 53 -0.67 -5.98 -7.03
CA LYS A 53 -1.54 -5.88 -8.22
C LYS A 53 -2.85 -5.12 -7.97
N GLY A 54 -3.29 -5.07 -6.72
CA GLY A 54 -4.59 -4.53 -6.38
C GLY A 54 -4.50 -3.16 -5.72
N LYS A 55 -5.61 -2.42 -5.77
CA LYS A 55 -5.81 -1.23 -4.93
C LYS A 55 -6.05 -1.64 -3.48
N HIS A 56 -5.14 -2.43 -2.90
CA HIS A 56 -5.25 -2.93 -1.53
C HIS A 56 -4.25 -2.26 -0.61
N VAL A 57 -4.66 -2.02 0.62
CA VAL A 57 -3.77 -1.57 1.69
C VAL A 57 -3.90 -2.56 2.84
N LEU A 58 -2.78 -3.09 3.32
CA LEU A 58 -2.75 -3.99 4.46
C LEU A 58 -2.51 -3.21 5.76
N ILE A 59 -3.43 -3.35 6.70
CA ILE A 59 -3.26 -2.85 8.07
C ILE A 59 -2.85 -4.03 8.95
N THR A 60 -1.58 -4.05 9.36
CA THR A 60 -1.00 -5.08 10.22
C THR A 60 0.00 -4.47 11.19
N ASP A 61 0.47 -5.25 12.16
CA ASP A 61 1.59 -4.84 13.01
C ASP A 61 2.89 -4.64 12.20
N ARG A 62 3.75 -3.77 12.71
CA ARG A 62 4.97 -3.34 12.02
C ARG A 62 5.95 -4.50 11.80
N TRP A 63 6.01 -5.47 12.71
CA TRP A 63 6.91 -6.61 12.58
C TRP A 63 6.53 -7.48 11.38
N ARG A 64 5.25 -7.79 11.21
CA ARG A 64 4.78 -8.51 10.01
C ARG A 64 5.00 -7.74 8.73
N GLY A 65 4.83 -6.42 8.74
CA GLY A 65 5.22 -5.57 7.60
C GLY A 65 6.67 -5.79 7.20
N PHE A 66 7.59 -5.78 8.18
CA PHE A 66 9.01 -6.07 7.93
C PHE A 66 9.28 -7.49 7.44
N VAL A 67 8.57 -8.49 7.98
CA VAL A 67 8.66 -9.88 7.52
C VAL A 67 8.26 -9.97 6.05
N ILE A 68 7.16 -9.33 5.64
CA ILE A 68 6.72 -9.29 4.23
C ILE A 68 7.81 -8.65 3.35
N LYS A 69 8.30 -7.46 3.69
CA LYS A 69 9.33 -6.78 2.89
C LYS A 69 10.62 -7.59 2.80
N ARG A 70 11.00 -8.29 3.87
CA ARG A 70 12.18 -9.17 3.88
C ARG A 70 11.98 -10.43 3.04
N ASN A 71 10.77 -11.01 3.06
CA ASN A 71 10.45 -12.23 2.33
C ASN A 71 10.23 -11.98 0.83
N TYR A 72 9.82 -10.76 0.46
CA TYR A 72 9.54 -10.37 -0.93
C TYR A 72 10.32 -9.12 -1.34
N PRO A 73 11.66 -9.16 -1.34
CA PRO A 73 12.50 -7.98 -1.55
C PRO A 73 12.37 -7.37 -2.96
N LYS A 74 11.92 -8.16 -3.94
CA LYS A 74 11.74 -7.71 -5.33
C LYS A 74 10.46 -6.89 -5.56
N LEU A 75 9.50 -6.92 -4.63
CA LEU A 75 8.15 -6.35 -4.84
C LEU A 75 8.02 -4.88 -4.40
N ASP A 76 9.14 -4.21 -4.10
CA ASP A 76 9.24 -2.82 -3.62
C ASP A 76 8.12 -2.38 -2.64
N ILE A 77 7.75 -3.27 -1.72
CA ILE A 77 6.64 -3.02 -0.79
C ILE A 77 7.04 -1.90 0.17
N HIS A 78 6.30 -0.79 0.10
CA HIS A 78 6.45 0.32 1.03
C HIS A 78 5.78 0.00 2.37
N ILE A 79 6.55 0.10 3.46
CA ILE A 79 6.03 0.06 4.82
C ILE A 79 6.01 1.49 5.34
N SER A 80 4.82 2.01 5.63
CA SER A 80 4.69 3.37 6.17
C SER A 80 5.33 3.50 7.55
N ASN A 81 6.07 4.60 7.74
CA ASN A 81 6.60 4.98 9.05
C ASN A 81 5.51 5.54 9.98
N GLU A 82 4.37 5.95 9.41
CA GLU A 82 3.20 6.44 10.14
C GLU A 82 2.34 5.25 10.60
N GLY A 83 2.40 4.95 11.90
CA GLY A 83 1.66 3.84 12.50
C GLY A 83 0.69 4.31 13.59
N PHE A 84 -0.40 3.56 13.79
CA PHE A 84 -1.44 3.88 14.78
C PHE A 84 -1.01 3.68 16.25
N GLY A 85 0.16 3.08 16.51
CA GLY A 85 0.74 2.94 17.85
C GLY A 85 2.11 2.26 17.86
N GLN A 86 2.87 2.44 18.95
CA GLN A 86 4.07 1.67 19.26
C GLN A 86 3.70 0.53 20.21
N THR A 87 3.16 -0.57 19.71
CA THR A 87 2.94 -1.77 20.53
C THR A 87 4.14 -2.69 20.44
N PHE A 88 4.86 -2.84 21.55
CA PHE A 88 5.89 -3.85 21.71
C PHE A 88 5.26 -5.20 22.09
N GLY A 89 5.96 -6.31 21.83
CA GLY A 89 5.57 -7.61 22.37
C GLY A 89 5.66 -7.58 23.90
N PHE A 90 4.52 -7.74 24.58
CA PHE A 90 4.46 -7.78 26.04
C PHE A 90 4.26 -9.22 26.52
N LEU A 91 5.01 -9.59 27.55
CA LEU A 91 4.79 -10.86 28.25
C LEU A 91 3.54 -10.75 29.12
N ALA A 92 2.51 -11.54 28.82
CA ALA A 92 1.33 -11.65 29.67
C ALA A 92 1.65 -12.51 30.90
N ILE A 93 1.62 -11.91 32.10
CA ILE A 93 1.85 -12.61 33.36
C ILE A 93 0.58 -12.52 34.23
N ARG A 94 0.20 -13.65 34.82
CA ARG A 94 -0.84 -13.76 35.84
C ARG A 94 -0.69 -12.69 36.94
N LYS A 95 -1.78 -12.00 37.26
CA LYS A 95 -1.78 -10.90 38.25
C LYS A 95 -1.49 -11.34 39.69
N ASP A 96 -1.89 -12.55 40.08
CA ASP A 96 -1.66 -13.14 41.41
C ASP A 96 -0.33 -13.91 41.52
N LEU A 97 0.49 -13.94 40.47
CA LEU A 97 1.79 -14.61 40.54
C LEU A 97 2.72 -13.89 41.53
N HIS A 98 3.26 -14.66 42.48
CA HIS A 98 4.22 -14.18 43.48
C HIS A 98 5.40 -13.43 42.84
N TYR A 99 5.83 -12.36 43.52
CA TYR A 99 6.83 -11.42 43.02
C TYR A 99 8.14 -12.08 42.54
N PRO A 100 8.73 -13.06 43.25
CA PRO A 100 9.95 -13.72 42.79
C PRO A 100 9.78 -14.45 41.45
N ALA A 101 8.67 -15.18 41.29
CA ALA A 101 8.36 -15.89 40.04
C ALA A 101 8.10 -14.92 38.89
N ARG A 102 7.40 -13.81 39.14
CA ARG A 102 7.21 -12.74 38.15
C ARG A 102 8.53 -12.15 37.68
N ARG A 103 9.45 -11.83 38.61
CA ARG A 103 10.80 -11.34 38.29
C ARG A 103 11.60 -12.34 37.46
N MET A 104 11.48 -13.62 37.76
CA MET A 104 12.16 -14.68 36.99
C MET A 104 11.66 -14.75 35.55
N LEU A 105 10.33 -14.71 35.33
CA LEU A 105 9.74 -14.73 33.99
C LEU A 105 10.13 -13.52 33.15
N VAL A 106 10.14 -12.32 33.75
CA VAL A 106 10.61 -11.11 33.06
C VAL A 106 12.09 -11.23 32.68
N LYS A 107 12.93 -11.75 33.57
CA LYS A 107 14.35 -12.01 33.27
C LYS A 107 14.53 -13.04 32.15
N MET A 108 13.75 -14.11 32.15
CA MET A 108 13.79 -15.14 31.10
C MET A 108 13.40 -14.55 29.75
N TYR A 109 12.30 -13.80 29.69
CA TYR A 109 11.86 -13.12 28.46
C TYR A 109 12.94 -12.17 27.93
N SER A 110 13.53 -11.35 28.80
CA SER A 110 14.62 -10.45 28.43
C SER A 110 15.83 -11.21 27.86
N LYS A 111 16.21 -12.34 28.46
CA LYS A 111 17.30 -13.19 27.93
C LYS A 111 16.95 -13.79 26.57
N ILE A 112 15.74 -14.32 26.40
CA ILE A 112 15.29 -14.90 25.12
C ILE A 112 15.35 -13.84 24.01
N PHE A 113 14.83 -12.64 24.29
CA PHE A 113 14.88 -11.51 23.38
C PHE A 113 16.31 -11.12 23.00
N GLN A 114 17.21 -10.98 24.00
CA GLN A 114 18.62 -10.64 23.79
C GLN A 114 19.39 -11.70 22.99
N THR A 115 19.04 -12.98 23.13
CA THR A 115 19.71 -14.07 22.41
C THR A 115 19.29 -14.22 20.94
N GLY A 116 18.29 -13.48 20.46
CA GLY A 116 17.84 -13.52 19.07
C GLY A 116 17.25 -14.87 18.62
N ILE A 117 17.00 -15.81 19.55
CA ILE A 117 16.42 -17.13 19.27
C ILE A 117 15.06 -16.99 18.58
N THR A 118 14.31 -15.95 18.93
CA THR A 118 13.02 -15.60 18.32
C THR A 118 13.13 -15.06 16.89
N GLU A 119 14.24 -14.38 16.53
CA GLU A 119 14.37 -13.68 15.24
C GLU A 119 15.08 -14.50 14.16
N ARG A 120 16.08 -15.32 14.50
CA ARG A 120 16.90 -16.02 13.49
C ARG A 120 16.40 -17.44 13.17
N LYS A 121 16.13 -18.28 14.17
CA LYS A 121 15.93 -19.73 13.95
C LYS A 121 14.51 -20.15 13.55
N LEU A 122 13.48 -19.43 13.98
CA LEU A 122 12.08 -19.76 13.65
C LEU A 122 11.70 -19.30 12.24
N ILE A 123 12.25 -18.19 11.78
CA ILE A 123 11.97 -17.64 10.45
C ILE A 123 12.68 -18.47 9.38
N GLU A 124 13.95 -18.85 9.59
CA GLU A 124 14.72 -19.67 8.64
C GLU A 124 14.17 -21.08 8.44
N LYS A 125 13.61 -21.73 9.48
CA LYS A 125 13.14 -23.11 9.38
C LYS A 125 11.86 -23.25 8.54
N THR A 126 11.00 -22.23 8.54
CA THR A 126 9.78 -22.19 7.73
C THR A 126 10.06 -21.74 6.28
N PHE A 127 11.29 -21.29 5.98
CA PHE A 127 11.65 -20.59 4.74
C PHE A 127 12.14 -21.52 3.61
N ASN A 128 12.63 -22.72 3.94
CA ASN A 128 13.25 -23.60 2.94
C ASN A 128 12.26 -24.48 2.17
N GLU A 129 11.02 -24.64 2.63
CA GLU A 129 10.04 -25.54 1.98
C GLU A 129 9.11 -24.85 0.96
N THR A 130 8.97 -23.51 0.99
CA THR A 130 7.99 -22.77 0.16
C THR A 130 8.58 -21.93 -0.97
N ASN A 131 9.90 -21.72 -1.02
CA ASN A 131 10.52 -20.70 -1.89
C ASN A 131 10.82 -21.12 -3.34
N GLU A 132 10.91 -22.41 -3.66
CA GLU A 132 11.31 -22.82 -5.03
C GLU A 132 10.14 -22.94 -6.01
N LEU A 133 8.91 -23.18 -5.53
CA LEU A 133 7.73 -23.34 -6.40
C LEU A 133 6.98 -22.02 -6.68
N MET A 134 7.06 -21.02 -5.78
CA MET A 134 6.34 -19.76 -5.94
C MET A 134 7.02 -18.77 -6.89
N ASN A 135 8.35 -18.68 -6.90
CA ASN A 135 9.04 -17.66 -7.69
C ASN A 135 8.79 -17.77 -9.21
N ALA A 136 8.70 -19.00 -9.76
CA ALA A 136 8.51 -19.20 -11.19
C ALA A 136 7.09 -18.88 -11.72
N ALA A 137 6.05 -19.14 -10.94
CA ALA A 137 4.67 -18.84 -11.33
C ALA A 137 4.32 -17.35 -11.14
N THR A 138 4.94 -16.71 -10.15
CA THR A 138 4.68 -15.30 -9.86
C THR A 138 5.40 -14.39 -10.87
N ASP A 139 6.60 -14.76 -11.33
CA ASP A 139 7.38 -13.97 -12.30
C ASP A 139 6.62 -13.70 -13.63
N GLN A 140 5.83 -14.67 -14.15
CA GLN A 140 5.06 -14.48 -15.39
C GLN A 140 3.84 -13.57 -15.17
N GLU A 141 3.11 -13.80 -14.08
CA GLU A 141 1.91 -13.04 -13.74
C GLU A 141 2.24 -11.59 -13.28
N PHE A 142 3.51 -11.30 -12.99
CA PHE A 142 4.02 -9.96 -12.66
C PHE A 142 4.47 -9.16 -13.88
N ILE A 143 5.05 -9.79 -14.91
CA ILE A 143 5.38 -9.12 -16.17
C ILE A 143 4.11 -8.52 -16.81
N ASP A 144 2.99 -9.24 -16.71
CA ASP A 144 1.72 -8.78 -17.28
C ASP A 144 1.09 -7.62 -16.49
N ALA A 145 1.31 -7.54 -15.17
CA ALA A 145 0.73 -6.49 -14.30
C ALA A 145 1.56 -5.19 -14.31
N ASP A 146 2.89 -5.28 -14.35
CA ASP A 146 3.78 -4.12 -14.46
C ASP A 146 3.52 -3.36 -15.78
N ASN A 147 3.28 -4.11 -16.86
CA ASN A 147 2.89 -3.53 -18.16
C ASN A 147 1.55 -2.76 -18.10
N GLU A 148 0.57 -3.19 -17.30
CA GLU A 148 -0.76 -2.56 -17.26
C GLU A 148 -0.73 -1.19 -16.54
N ASP A 149 -0.01 -1.09 -15.42
CA ASP A 149 0.14 0.18 -14.69
C ASP A 149 1.03 1.18 -15.45
N ASP A 150 2.08 0.68 -16.14
CA ASP A 150 2.91 1.49 -17.04
C ASP A 150 2.13 2.01 -18.25
N GLU A 151 1.27 1.19 -18.87
CA GLU A 151 0.39 1.63 -19.95
C GLU A 151 -0.57 2.74 -19.48
N VAL A 152 -1.16 2.61 -18.29
CA VAL A 152 -2.05 3.64 -17.71
C VAL A 152 -1.28 4.93 -17.41
N TYR A 153 -0.06 4.84 -16.90
CA TYR A 153 0.79 5.99 -16.65
C TYR A 153 1.18 6.72 -17.95
N ILE A 154 1.64 5.96 -18.96
CA ILE A 154 2.00 6.48 -20.28
C ILE A 154 0.78 7.12 -20.96
N ASN A 155 -0.38 6.48 -20.90
CA ASN A 155 -1.61 7.00 -21.49
C ASN A 155 -2.05 8.31 -20.82
N ASN A 156 -1.98 8.41 -19.49
CA ASN A 156 -2.28 9.66 -18.78
C ASN A 156 -1.30 10.78 -19.15
N ARG A 157 -0.01 10.47 -19.35
CA ARG A 157 1.00 11.43 -19.79
C ARG A 157 0.75 11.91 -21.24
N LEU A 158 0.37 11.00 -22.14
CA LEU A 158 -0.02 11.32 -23.52
C LEU A 158 -1.27 12.19 -23.56
N ILE A 159 -2.30 11.85 -22.78
CA ILE A 159 -3.52 12.65 -22.66
C ILE A 159 -3.19 14.07 -22.17
N SER A 160 -2.31 14.20 -21.18
CA SER A 160 -1.87 15.51 -20.68
C SER A 160 -1.14 16.33 -21.75
N LEU A 161 -0.29 15.69 -22.56
CA LEU A 161 0.42 16.34 -23.67
C LEU A 161 -0.55 16.80 -24.77
N VAL A 162 -1.50 15.96 -25.14
CA VAL A 162 -2.55 16.30 -26.11
C VAL A 162 -3.39 17.48 -25.60
N TYR A 163 -3.73 17.50 -24.31
CA TYR A 163 -4.51 18.58 -23.72
C TYR A 163 -3.77 19.93 -23.80
N ILE A 164 -2.46 19.95 -23.53
CA ILE A 164 -1.63 21.15 -23.67
C ILE A 164 -1.60 21.62 -25.13
N HIS A 165 -1.51 20.70 -26.10
CA HIS A 165 -1.51 21.04 -27.52
C HIS A 165 -2.85 21.62 -27.99
N ILE A 166 -3.97 21.02 -27.58
CA ILE A 166 -5.31 21.54 -27.90
C ILE A 166 -5.49 22.93 -27.28
N LEU A 167 -5.03 23.13 -26.04
CA LEU A 167 -5.08 24.44 -25.39
C LEU A 167 -4.31 25.49 -26.19
N GLY A 168 -3.10 25.16 -26.66
CA GLY A 168 -2.29 26.03 -27.53
C GLY A 168 -2.99 26.36 -28.85
N LEU A 169 -3.60 25.38 -29.52
CA LEU A 169 -4.37 25.60 -30.75
C LEU A 169 -5.58 26.50 -30.51
N THR A 170 -6.32 26.30 -29.42
CA THR A 170 -7.47 27.16 -29.09
C THR A 170 -7.04 28.60 -28.80
N LEU A 171 -5.93 28.80 -28.10
CA LEU A 171 -5.35 30.13 -27.87
C LEU A 171 -4.92 30.79 -29.18
N SER A 172 -4.25 30.05 -30.06
CA SER A 172 -3.86 30.55 -31.39
C SER A 172 -5.06 30.93 -32.24
N LEU A 173 -6.14 30.14 -32.21
CA LEU A 173 -7.38 30.46 -32.92
C LEU A 173 -8.06 31.72 -32.37
N ILE A 174 -8.08 31.91 -31.05
CA ILE A 174 -8.62 33.12 -30.42
C ILE A 174 -7.84 34.36 -30.86
N VAL A 175 -6.50 34.29 -30.85
CA VAL A 175 -5.64 35.38 -31.32
C VAL A 175 -5.90 35.68 -32.80
N PHE A 176 -5.98 34.65 -33.65
CA PHE A 176 -6.29 34.81 -35.06
C PHE A 176 -7.65 35.48 -35.31
N ILE A 177 -8.69 35.08 -34.59
CA ILE A 177 -10.02 35.70 -34.68
C ILE A 177 -9.95 37.17 -34.24
N ALA A 178 -9.24 37.47 -33.14
CA ALA A 178 -9.07 38.83 -32.66
C ALA A 178 -8.34 39.72 -33.67
N GLU A 179 -7.26 39.22 -34.28
CA GLU A 179 -6.54 39.91 -35.36
C GLU A 179 -7.42 40.12 -36.59
N PHE A 180 -8.19 39.11 -37.00
CA PHE A 180 -9.12 39.22 -38.12
C PHE A 180 -10.15 40.33 -37.90
N PHE A 181 -10.78 40.38 -36.72
CA PHE A 181 -11.70 41.46 -36.39
C PHE A 181 -10.99 42.82 -36.33
N TYR A 182 -9.80 42.89 -35.76
CA TYR A 182 -9.01 44.13 -35.73
C TYR A 182 -8.73 44.64 -37.15
N SER A 183 -8.23 43.80 -38.05
CA SER A 183 -7.97 44.16 -39.44
C SER A 183 -9.24 44.53 -40.20
N PHE A 184 -10.34 43.80 -40.01
CA PHE A 184 -11.61 44.07 -40.68
C PHE A 184 -12.20 45.43 -40.27
N PHE A 185 -12.21 45.75 -38.98
CA PHE A 185 -12.69 47.04 -38.47
C PHE A 185 -11.73 48.19 -38.79
N PHE A 186 -10.41 47.95 -38.85
CA PHE A 186 -9.45 48.99 -39.24
C PHE A 186 -9.58 49.35 -40.73
N VAL A 187 -9.80 48.37 -41.61
CA VAL A 187 -10.03 48.61 -43.05
C VAL A 187 -11.35 49.34 -43.31
N PHE A 188 -12.40 49.07 -42.53
CA PHE A 188 -13.68 49.79 -42.66
C PHE A 188 -13.68 51.20 -42.07
N LYS A 189 -12.72 51.55 -41.19
CA LYS A 189 -12.63 52.89 -40.58
C LYS A 189 -11.85 53.90 -41.43
N TYR A 190 -11.17 53.45 -42.49
CA TYR A 190 -10.33 54.27 -43.39
C TYR A 190 -10.84 54.29 -44.85
N LYS A 191 -12.10 53.91 -45.09
CA LYS A 191 -12.83 54.14 -46.34
C LYS A 191 -13.92 55.17 -46.09
#